data_AF-A0A2H0Y690-F1
#
_entry.id   AF-A0A2H0Y690-F1
#
_cell.length_a   1.000
_cell.length_b   1.000
_cell.length_c   1.000
_cell.angle_alpha   90.00
_cell.angle_beta   90.00
_cell.angle_gamma   90.00
#
_symmetry.space_group_name_H-M   'P 1'
#
loop_
_entity.id
_entity.type
_entity.pdbx_description
1 polymer ?
#
loop_
_entity_poly.entity_id
_entity_poly.type
_entity_poly.pdbx_seq_one_letter_code
_entity_poly.pdbx_strand_id
1 'polypeptide(L)' 'ACSQHMFRDSYNVGEPLDKILPVDVYIPGCPPKPEAIIAGIVKLVDKVRKGK' A
#
# COMPACT_ATOMS: atom_id res chain seq x y z
N ALA A 1 -4.50 1.01 5.92
CA ALA A 1 -4.07 -0.02 4.95
C ALA A 1 -2.70 -0.59 5.30
N CYS A 2 -1.60 0.17 5.10
CA CYS A 2 -0.24 -0.40 5.19
C CYS A 2 0.20 -0.77 6.62
N SER A 3 0.00 0.13 7.58
CA SER A 3 0.49 -0.05 8.96
C SER A 3 -0.50 0.41 10.03
N GLN A 4 -1.72 0.76 9.61
CA GLN A 4 -2.86 1.30 10.39
C GLN A 4 -2.60 2.64 11.12
N HIS A 5 -1.33 3.03 11.32
CA HIS A 5 -0.87 4.28 11.95
C HIS A 5 -1.76 4.69 13.14
N MET A 6 -2.50 5.80 13.00
CA MET A 6 -3.34 6.41 14.02
C MET A 6 -4.42 5.47 14.58
N PHE A 7 -4.81 4.42 13.86
CA PHE A 7 -5.88 3.50 14.25
C PHE A 7 -5.40 2.08 14.55
N ARG A 8 -4.11 1.91 14.86
CA ARG A 8 -3.52 0.59 15.13
C ARG A 8 -4.18 -0.15 16.30
N ASP A 9 -4.52 0.58 17.37
CA ASP A 9 -5.06 0.02 18.61
C ASP A 9 -6.59 0.10 18.72
N SER A 10 -7.27 0.47 17.62
CA SER A 10 -8.73 0.54 17.60
C SER A 10 -9.36 -0.85 17.48
N TYR A 11 -10.37 -1.13 18.31
CA TYR A 11 -11.07 -2.42 18.37
C TYR A 11 -11.71 -2.86 17.04
N ASN A 12 -11.99 -1.90 16.16
CA ASN A 12 -12.66 -2.07 14.88
C ASN A 12 -11.69 -2.08 13.68
N VAL A 13 -10.37 -2.07 13.91
CA VAL A 13 -9.38 -2.08 12.82
C VAL A 13 -8.64 -3.43 12.83
N GLY A 14 -8.85 -4.20 11.76
CA GLY A 14 -8.19 -5.50 11.56
C GLY A 14 -6.69 -5.38 11.22
N GLU A 15 -6.05 -6.53 11.07
CA GLU A 15 -4.62 -6.66 10.73
C GLU A 15 -4.24 -5.88 9.44
N PRO A 16 -2.96 -5.48 9.28
CA PRO A 16 -2.50 -4.78 8.08
C PRO A 16 -2.69 -5.66 6.84
N LEU A 17 -2.93 -5.02 5.69
CA LEU A 17 -3.36 -5.72 4.47
C LEU A 17 -2.36 -6.78 4.01
N ASP A 18 -1.06 -6.57 4.23
CA ASP A 18 0.02 -7.53 3.89
C ASP A 18 -0.12 -8.90 4.53
N LYS A 19 -0.77 -8.97 5.70
CA LYS A 19 -1.00 -10.24 6.40
C LYS A 19 -2.23 -10.99 5.88
N ILE A 20 -3.13 -10.29 5.19
CA ILE A 20 -4.39 -10.84 4.70
C ILE A 20 -4.24 -11.23 3.22
N LEU A 21 -3.57 -10.39 2.43
CA LEU A 21 -3.37 -10.57 1.00
C LEU A 21 -1.95 -10.17 0.61
N PRO A 22 -1.35 -10.82 -0.41
CA PRO A 22 -0.07 -10.39 -0.93
C PRO A 22 -0.20 -9.01 -1.58
N VAL A 23 0.53 -8.02 -1.06
CA VAL A 23 0.56 -6.68 -1.63
C VAL A 23 1.77 -6.51 -2.53
N ASP A 24 1.53 -6.05 -3.76
CA ASP A 24 2.60 -5.89 -4.74
C ASP A 24 3.45 -4.64 -4.55
N VAL A 25 2.82 -3.53 -4.19
CA VAL A 25 3.43 -2.21 -4.08
C VAL A 25 2.79 -1.42 -2.95
N TYR A 26 3.64 -0.80 -2.13
CA TYR A 26 3.24 0.14 -1.08
C TYR A 26 3.45 1.59 -1.51
N ILE A 27 2.41 2.42 -1.36
CA ILE A 27 2.47 3.87 -1.62
C ILE A 27 2.37 4.59 -0.27
N PRO A 28 3.46 5.19 0.26
CA PRO A 28 3.44 5.87 1.53
C PRO A 28 2.72 7.23 1.45
N GLY A 29 1.92 7.54 2.48
CA GLY A 29 1.32 8.86 2.68
C GLY A 29 0.01 8.82 3.48
N CYS A 30 -0.36 9.95 4.08
CA CYS A 30 -1.60 10.12 4.83
C CYS A 30 -2.14 11.56 4.67
N PRO A 31 -2.86 11.88 3.57
CA PRO A 31 -3.00 11.07 2.35
C PRO A 31 -1.74 11.14 1.48
N PRO A 32 -1.49 10.16 0.59
CA PRO A 32 -0.40 10.24 -0.38
C PRO A 32 -0.62 11.38 -1.37
N LYS A 33 0.47 12.03 -1.78
CA LYS A 33 0.42 13.04 -2.85
C LYS A 33 0.02 12.40 -4.19
N PRO A 34 -0.68 13.12 -5.08
CA PRO A 34 -1.03 12.61 -6.40
C PRO A 34 0.18 12.07 -7.18
N GLU A 35 1.33 12.77 -7.13
CA GLU A 35 2.54 12.30 -7.81
C GLU A 35 3.04 10.96 -7.27
N ALA A 36 2.89 10.71 -5.96
CA ALA A 36 3.30 9.46 -5.33
C ALA A 36 2.39 8.29 -5.74
N ILE A 37 1.10 8.55 -5.97
CA ILE A 37 0.16 7.54 -6.49
C ILE A 37 0.56 7.17 -7.93
N ILE A 38 0.81 8.16 -8.79
CA ILE A 38 1.24 7.94 -10.17
C ILE A 38 2.55 7.13 -10.21
N ALA A 39 3.54 7.52 -9.38
CA ALA A 39 4.79 6.79 -9.27
C ALA A 39 4.60 5.33 -8.77
N GLY A 40 3.63 5.10 -7.89
CA GLY A 40 3.25 3.75 -7.44
C GLY A 40 2.68 2.89 -8.57
N ILE A 41 1.82 3.48 -9.41
CA ILE A 41 1.24 2.78 -10.57
C ILE A 41 2.32 2.45 -11.60
N VAL A 42 3.23 3.39 -11.89
CA VAL A 42 4.36 3.13 -12.80
C VAL A 42 5.22 1.98 -12.29
N LYS A 43 5.55 1.96 -11.00
CA LYS A 43 6.28 0.84 -10.36
C LYS A 43 5.55 -0.49 -10.50
N LEU A 44 4.22 -0.51 -10.36
CA LEU A 44 3.42 -1.71 -10.55
C LEU A 44 3.47 -2.21 -12.00
N VAL A 45 3.32 -1.30 -12.96
CA VAL A 45 3.40 -1.64 -14.40
C VAL A 45 4.78 -2.19 -14.76
N ASP A 46 5.86 -1.60 -14.24
CA ASP A 46 7.22 -2.10 -14.45
C ASP A 46 7.45 -3.47 -13.83
N LYS A 47 6.84 -3.74 -12.67
CA LYS A 47 6.91 -5.04 -11.99
C LYS A 47 6.22 -6.12 -12.84
N VAL A 48 5.01 -5.86 -13.33
CA VAL A 48 4.26 -6.77 -14.22
C VAL A 48 5.01 -7.01 -15.53
N ARG A 49 5.59 -5.96 -16.14
CA ARG A 49 6.37 -6.09 -17.38
C ARG A 49 7.62 -6.93 -17.24
N LYS A 50 8.26 -6.92 -16.06
CA LYS A 50 9.43 -7.75 -15.75
C LYS A 50 9.06 -9.20 -15.41
N GLY A 51 7.78 -9.55 -15.43
CA GLY A 51 7.30 -10.93 -15.22
C GLY A 51 7.53 -11.45 -13.81
N LYS A 52 7.53 -10.56 -12.81
CA LYS A 52 7.77 -10.91 -11.41
C LYS A 52 6.71 -10.37 -10.47
#